data_AF-A0A2H0VN74-F1
#
_entry.id   AF-A0A2H0VN74-F1
#
_cell.length_a   1.000
_cell.length_b   1.000
_cell.length_c   1.000
_cell.angle_alpha   90.00
_cell.angle_beta   90.00
_cell.angle_gamma   90.00
#
_symmetry.space_group_name_H-M   'P 1'
#
loop_
_entity.id
_entity.type
_entity.pdbx_description
1 polymer ?
#
loop_
_entity_poly.entity_id
_entity_poly.type
_entity_poly.pdbx_seq_one_letter_code
_entity_poly.pdbx_strand_id
1 'polypeptide(L)'
;MKSWIKNGYPLVLEVLIIIICLAIIVQSETFQEKICPQKYWSTKVDELEGDVKLDQWKVRSIELSLEKEKATGHYMIQAAIDHAKSFGKDVEKVAQTAVNDYEEKLSCLEKDLEASKEALNAHQLQLLNAKLKLENEQRLVKN
;
A
#
# COMPACT_ATOMS: atom_id res chain seq x y z
N MET A 1 -12.80 53.37 -29.76
CA MET A 1 -13.57 52.22 -29.22
C MET A 1 -12.65 50.99 -28.99
N LYS A 2 -11.54 51.15 -28.24
CA LYS A 2 -10.53 50.08 -27.96
C LYS A 2 -9.86 50.25 -26.58
N SER A 3 -10.61 50.65 -25.55
CA SER A 3 -10.04 50.85 -24.19
C SER A 3 -10.62 49.92 -23.11
N TRP A 4 -11.73 49.23 -23.39
CA TRP A 4 -12.43 48.42 -22.38
C TRP A 4 -11.92 46.98 -22.28
N ILE A 5 -11.10 46.53 -23.24
CA ILE A 5 -10.61 45.14 -23.29
C ILE A 5 -9.38 44.92 -22.41
N LYS A 6 -8.64 45.98 -22.03
CA LYS A 6 -7.40 45.81 -21.23
C LYS A 6 -7.61 45.64 -19.72
N ASN A 7 -8.76 46.05 -19.18
CA ASN A 7 -9.02 46.02 -17.72
C ASN A 7 -9.98 44.90 -17.26
N GLY A 8 -10.62 44.17 -18.18
CA GLY A 8 -11.55 43.08 -17.83
C GLY A 8 -10.87 41.73 -17.57
N TYR A 9 -9.73 41.47 -18.22
CA TYR A 9 -8.96 40.24 -18.05
C TYR A 9 -8.46 39.97 -16.61
N PRO A 10 -7.92 40.94 -15.84
CA PRO A 10 -7.47 40.68 -14.48
C PRO A 10 -8.62 40.30 -13.53
N LEU A 11 -9.80 40.93 -13.66
CA LEU A 11 -10.98 40.62 -12.84
C LEU A 11 -11.53 39.22 -13.12
N VAL A 12 -11.58 38.79 -14.38
CA VAL A 12 -12.02 37.43 -14.73
C VAL A 12 -11.03 36.39 -14.19
N LEU A 13 -9.72 36.67 -14.24
CA LEU A 13 -8.70 35.79 -13.68
C LEU A 13 -8.81 35.68 -12.16
N GLU A 14 -9.01 36.80 -11.45
CA GLU A 14 -9.19 36.82 -10.00
C GLU A 14 -10.41 36.00 -9.56
N VAL A 15 -11.55 36.14 -10.26
CA VAL A 15 -12.76 35.35 -9.97
C VAL A 15 -12.51 33.86 -10.23
N LEU A 16 -11.80 33.51 -11.31
CA LEU A 16 -11.42 32.12 -11.61
C LEU A 16 -10.53 31.53 -10.51
N ILE A 17 -9.54 32.28 -10.03
CA ILE A 17 -8.66 31.85 -8.94
C ILE A 17 -9.47 31.60 -7.66
N ILE A 18 -10.39 32.51 -7.30
CA ILE A 18 -11.26 32.35 -6.13
C ILE A 18 -12.10 31.07 -6.26
N ILE A 19 -12.69 30.83 -7.43
CA ILE A 19 -13.49 29.62 -7.69
C ILE A 19 -12.63 28.35 -7.55
N ILE A 20 -11.42 28.35 -8.08
CA ILE A 20 -10.49 27.21 -7.96
C ILE A 20 -10.09 26.98 -6.51
N CYS A 21 -9.75 28.04 -5.76
CA CYS A 21 -9.42 27.94 -4.34
C CYS A 21 -10.59 27.38 -3.52
N LEU A 22 -11.81 27.83 -3.79
CA LEU A 22 -13.01 27.30 -3.14
C LEU A 22 -13.25 25.83 -3.51
N ALA A 23 -13.03 25.44 -4.77
CA ALA A 23 -13.14 24.05 -5.20
C ALA A 23 -12.13 23.14 -4.47
N ILE A 24 -10.89 23.60 -4.29
CA ILE A 24 -9.86 22.87 -3.53
C ILE A 24 -10.27 22.71 -2.06
N ILE A 25 -10.80 23.76 -1.43
CA ILE A 25 -11.25 23.70 -0.03
C ILE A 25 -12.40 22.69 0.13
N VAL A 26 -13.37 22.69 -0.78
CA VAL A 26 -14.52 21.76 -0.76
C VAL A 26 -14.09 20.31 -1.01
N GLN A 27 -12.99 20.10 -1.72
CA GLN A 27 -12.42 18.76 -1.91
C GLN A 27 -11.55 18.29 -0.74
N SER A 28 -11.26 19.14 0.24
CA SER A 28 -10.47 18.73 1.40
C SER A 28 -11.22 17.66 2.22
N GLU A 29 -10.49 16.62 2.66
CA GLU A 29 -11.05 15.53 3.45
C GLU A 29 -11.76 16.05 4.71
N THR A 30 -11.14 17.03 5.40
CA THR A 30 -11.71 17.64 6.61
C THR A 30 -13.02 18.38 6.39
N PHE A 31 -13.25 18.90 5.17
CA PHE A 31 -14.50 19.58 4.83
C PHE A 31 -15.58 18.55 4.47
N GLN A 32 -15.24 17.52 3.69
CA GLN A 32 -16.17 16.46 3.34
C GLN A 32 -16.63 15.65 4.57
N GLU A 33 -15.70 15.36 5.49
CA GLU A 33 -16.01 14.69 6.76
C GLU A 33 -17.06 15.47 7.57
N LYS A 34 -17.05 16.81 7.53
CA LYS A 34 -17.99 17.63 8.32
C LYS A 34 -19.33 17.88 7.63
N ILE A 35 -19.32 18.10 6.31
CA ILE A 35 -20.52 18.52 5.56
C ILE A 35 -21.32 17.32 5.06
N CYS A 36 -20.64 16.24 4.68
CA CYS A 36 -21.28 15.02 4.16
C CYS A 36 -20.67 13.77 4.83
N PRO A 37 -20.74 13.65 6.16
CA PRO A 37 -20.03 12.63 6.94
C PRO A 37 -20.36 11.21 6.48
N GLN A 38 -21.64 10.91 6.24
CA GLN A 38 -22.07 9.58 5.79
C GLN A 38 -21.48 9.19 4.43
N LYS A 39 -21.51 10.11 3.46
CA LYS A 39 -20.94 9.85 2.12
C LYS A 39 -19.42 9.70 2.19
N TYR A 40 -18.77 10.58 2.95
CA TYR A 40 -17.33 10.54 3.18
C TYR A 40 -16.89 9.20 3.79
N TRP A 41 -17.50 8.78 4.91
CA TRP A 41 -17.16 7.53 5.57
C TRP A 41 -17.49 6.30 4.74
N SER A 42 -18.56 6.33 3.93
CA SER A 42 -18.86 5.24 2.99
C SER A 42 -17.75 5.08 1.95
N THR A 43 -17.34 6.16 1.30
CA THR A 43 -16.23 6.13 0.34
C THR A 43 -14.93 5.69 1.01
N LYS A 44 -14.66 6.15 2.23
CA LYS A 44 -13.45 5.74 2.97
C LYS A 44 -13.44 4.27 3.32
N VAL A 45 -14.60 3.69 3.66
CA VAL A 45 -14.72 2.24 3.86
C VAL A 45 -14.41 1.49 2.57
N ASP A 46 -14.98 1.91 1.43
CA ASP A 46 -14.73 1.25 0.14
C ASP A 46 -13.24 1.30 -0.27
N GLU A 47 -12.59 2.46 -0.10
CA GLU A 47 -11.15 2.63 -0.31
C GLU A 47 -10.33 1.66 0.56
N LEU A 48 -10.57 1.68 1.87
CA LEU A 48 -9.84 0.86 2.83
C LEU A 48 -10.11 -0.64 2.65
N GLU A 49 -11.30 -1.05 2.21
CA GLU A 49 -11.56 -2.44 1.82
C GLU A 49 -10.73 -2.87 0.61
N GLY A 50 -10.51 -1.95 -0.34
CA GLY A 50 -9.59 -2.15 -1.45
C GLY A 50 -8.16 -2.35 -0.98
N ASP A 51 -7.68 -1.46 -0.11
CA ASP A 51 -6.30 -1.52 0.43
C ASP A 51 -6.06 -2.80 1.25
N VAL A 52 -7.01 -3.18 2.10
CA VAL A 52 -6.94 -4.44 2.87
C VAL A 52 -6.85 -5.65 1.93
N LYS A 53 -7.65 -5.69 0.85
CA LYS A 53 -7.59 -6.80 -0.13
C LYS A 53 -6.24 -6.84 -0.84
N LEU A 54 -5.71 -5.68 -1.21
CA LEU A 54 -4.41 -5.57 -1.86
C LEU A 54 -3.30 -6.10 -0.94
N ASP A 55 -3.31 -5.70 0.34
CA ASP A 55 -2.29 -6.15 1.29
C ASP A 55 -2.43 -7.63 1.64
N GLN A 56 -3.65 -8.15 1.75
CA GLN A 56 -3.89 -9.60 1.87
C GLN A 56 -3.27 -10.36 0.69
N TRP A 57 -3.42 -9.84 -0.53
CA TRP A 57 -2.81 -10.44 -1.70
C TRP A 57 -1.27 -10.40 -1.64
N LYS A 58 -0.68 -9.28 -1.21
CA LYS A 58 0.78 -9.17 -1.02
C LYS A 58 1.29 -10.17 0.02
N VAL A 59 0.67 -10.22 1.20
CA VAL A 59 1.01 -11.18 2.26
C VAL A 59 0.99 -12.60 1.71
N ARG A 60 -0.09 -12.99 1.03
CA ARG A 60 -0.21 -14.33 0.44
C ARG A 60 0.85 -14.60 -0.63
N SER A 61 1.19 -13.61 -1.46
CA SER A 61 2.25 -13.74 -2.47
C SER A 61 3.62 -13.97 -1.84
N ILE A 62 3.92 -13.27 -0.74
CA ILE A 62 5.19 -13.45 -0.01
C ILE A 62 5.21 -14.80 0.70
N GLU A 63 4.12 -15.23 1.32
CA GLU A 63 4.01 -16.54 1.96
C GLU A 63 4.26 -17.68 0.97
N LEU A 64 3.67 -17.60 -0.24
CA LEU A 64 3.92 -18.56 -1.31
C LEU A 64 5.39 -18.55 -1.76
N SER A 65 6.01 -17.37 -1.82
CA SER A 65 7.43 -17.24 -2.17
C SER A 65 8.32 -17.86 -1.09
N LEU A 66 8.01 -17.61 0.18
CA LEU A 66 8.69 -18.20 1.33
C LEU A 66 8.58 -19.72 1.35
N GLU A 67 7.36 -20.25 1.12
CA GLU A 67 7.12 -21.70 1.06
C GLU A 67 7.88 -22.34 -0.09
N LYS A 68 7.86 -21.71 -1.28
CA LYS A 68 8.63 -22.15 -2.43
C LYS A 68 10.12 -22.21 -2.11
N GLU A 69 10.70 -21.14 -1.55
CA GLU A 69 12.12 -21.12 -1.19
C GLU A 69 12.44 -22.20 -0.15
N LYS A 70 11.61 -22.36 0.89
CA LYS A 70 11.75 -23.42 1.89
C LYS A 70 11.71 -24.82 1.29
N ALA A 71 10.85 -25.05 0.29
CA ALA A 71 10.77 -26.32 -0.41
C ALA A 71 11.94 -26.58 -1.37
N THR A 72 12.50 -25.52 -1.99
CA THR A 72 13.56 -25.65 -3.00
C THR A 72 14.98 -25.47 -2.48
N GLY A 73 15.15 -24.99 -1.24
CA GLY A 73 16.45 -24.62 -0.67
C GLY A 73 17.49 -25.73 -0.71
N HIS A 74 17.11 -26.95 -0.30
CA HIS A 74 18.02 -28.10 -0.35
C HIS A 74 18.51 -28.36 -1.79
N TYR A 75 17.62 -28.29 -2.79
CA TYR A 75 18.00 -28.52 -4.18
C TYR A 75 18.96 -27.46 -4.70
N MET A 76 18.79 -26.19 -4.30
CA MET A 76 19.70 -25.11 -4.68
C MET A 76 21.11 -25.33 -4.10
N ILE A 77 21.19 -25.69 -2.82
CA ILE A 77 22.47 -25.98 -2.15
C ILE A 77 23.15 -27.20 -2.79
N GLN A 78 22.39 -28.26 -3.04
CA GLN A 78 22.91 -29.48 -3.66
C GLN A 78 23.43 -29.23 -5.08
N ALA A 79 22.67 -28.46 -5.88
CA ALA A 79 23.10 -28.08 -7.22
C ALA A 79 24.40 -27.26 -7.22
N ALA A 80 24.57 -26.35 -6.25
CA ALA A 80 25.81 -25.59 -6.07
C ALA A 80 27.00 -26.50 -5.71
N ILE A 81 26.78 -27.48 -4.83
CA ILE A 81 27.76 -28.49 -4.44
C ILE A 81 28.17 -29.37 -5.63
N ASP A 82 27.20 -29.88 -6.39
CA ASP A 82 27.46 -30.77 -7.52
C ASP A 82 28.19 -30.02 -8.66
N HIS A 83 27.82 -28.76 -8.87
CA HIS A 83 28.55 -27.87 -9.75
C HIS A 83 30.00 -27.67 -9.24
N ALA A 84 30.21 -27.37 -7.96
CA ALA A 84 31.56 -27.22 -7.40
C ALA A 84 32.43 -28.48 -7.62
N LYS A 85 31.87 -29.67 -7.38
CA LYS A 85 32.54 -30.96 -7.62
C LYS A 85 32.94 -31.13 -9.08
N SER A 86 32.03 -30.82 -10.01
CA SER A 86 32.30 -30.97 -11.45
C SER A 86 33.44 -30.08 -11.97
N PHE A 87 33.68 -28.94 -11.31
CA PHE A 87 34.74 -27.99 -11.66
C PHE A 87 35.99 -28.11 -10.77
N GLY A 88 36.07 -29.11 -9.89
CA GLY A 88 37.20 -29.28 -8.96
C GLY A 88 37.39 -28.09 -8.00
N LYS A 89 36.30 -27.37 -7.69
CA LYS A 89 36.32 -26.26 -6.73
C LYS A 89 36.26 -26.79 -5.30
N ASP A 90 36.66 -25.92 -4.36
CA ASP A 90 36.49 -26.16 -2.94
C ASP A 90 35.00 -26.28 -2.58
N VAL A 91 34.55 -27.51 -2.37
CA VAL A 91 33.15 -27.86 -2.11
C VAL A 91 32.67 -27.29 -0.78
N GLU A 92 33.53 -27.30 0.24
CA GLU A 92 33.17 -26.85 1.59
C GLU A 92 32.91 -25.34 1.57
N LYS A 93 33.80 -24.59 0.92
CA LYS A 93 33.60 -23.15 0.73
C LYS A 93 32.34 -22.84 -0.07
N VAL A 94 32.08 -23.55 -1.17
CA VAL A 94 30.87 -23.32 -1.99
C VAL A 94 29.60 -23.68 -1.23
N ALA A 95 29.60 -24.79 -0.49
CA ALA A 95 28.46 -25.20 0.33
C ALA A 95 28.12 -24.15 1.38
N GLN A 96 29.13 -23.63 2.09
CA GLN A 96 28.93 -22.59 3.09
C GLN A 96 28.37 -21.30 2.48
N THR A 97 28.89 -20.88 1.33
CA THR A 97 28.35 -19.70 0.63
C THR A 97 26.90 -19.92 0.19
N ALA A 98 26.59 -21.07 -0.39
CA ALA A 98 25.23 -21.38 -0.83
C ALA A 98 24.22 -21.42 0.33
N VAL A 99 24.63 -21.94 1.50
CA VAL A 99 23.82 -21.91 2.72
C VAL A 99 23.61 -20.48 3.20
N ASN A 100 24.66 -19.68 3.29
CA ASN A 100 24.56 -18.29 3.74
C ASN A 100 23.66 -17.46 2.81
N ASP A 101 23.82 -17.59 1.50
CA ASP A 101 22.99 -16.89 0.50
C ASP A 101 21.51 -17.29 0.62
N TYR A 102 21.26 -18.58 0.87
CA TYR A 102 19.90 -19.10 1.08
C TYR A 102 19.29 -18.58 2.39
N GLU A 103 20.05 -18.56 3.48
CA GLU A 103 19.61 -18.02 4.77
C GLU A 103 19.33 -16.52 4.70
N GLU A 104 20.19 -15.75 4.01
CA GLU A 104 19.97 -14.33 3.76
C GLU A 104 18.67 -14.09 2.99
N LYS A 105 18.44 -14.87 1.92
CA LYS A 105 17.22 -14.78 1.13
C LYS A 105 15.95 -15.10 1.94
N LEU A 106 15.99 -16.13 2.78
CA LEU A 106 14.89 -16.44 3.70
C LEU A 106 14.67 -15.29 4.69
N SER A 107 15.74 -14.75 5.27
CA SER A 107 15.65 -13.64 6.22
C SER A 107 15.02 -12.39 5.58
N CYS A 108 15.36 -12.07 4.34
CA CYS A 108 14.73 -10.99 3.58
C CYS A 108 13.23 -11.23 3.41
N LEU A 109 12.83 -12.42 2.95
CA LEU A 109 11.41 -12.75 2.74
C LEU A 109 10.61 -12.74 4.05
N GLU A 110 11.19 -13.18 5.17
CA GLU A 110 10.54 -13.16 6.47
C GLU A 110 10.35 -11.71 6.98
N LYS A 111 11.31 -10.82 6.74
CA LYS A 111 11.16 -9.38 7.04
C LYS A 111 10.09 -8.72 6.16
N ASP A 112 10.07 -9.02 4.87
CA ASP A 112 9.05 -8.48 3.95
C ASP A 112 7.65 -8.97 4.31
N LEU A 113 7.55 -10.23 4.76
CA LEU A 113 6.29 -10.79 5.25
C LEU A 113 5.80 -10.07 6.49
N GLU A 114 6.68 -9.84 7.47
CA GLU A 114 6.33 -9.13 8.69
C GLU A 114 5.88 -7.69 8.39
N ALA A 115 6.65 -6.95 7.60
CA ALA A 115 6.28 -5.59 7.18
C ALA A 115 4.93 -5.55 6.45
N SER A 116 4.65 -6.54 5.61
CA SER A 116 3.36 -6.64 4.90
C SER A 116 2.21 -6.98 5.84
N LYS A 117 2.43 -7.79 6.87
CA LYS A 117 1.43 -8.10 7.90
C LYS A 117 1.15 -6.88 8.79
N GLU A 118 2.17 -6.10 9.14
CA GLU A 118 2.02 -4.85 9.88
C GLU A 118 1.16 -3.85 9.09
N ALA A 119 1.45 -3.66 7.80
CA ALA A 119 0.66 -2.81 6.91
C ALA A 119 -0.80 -3.27 6.82
N LEU A 120 -1.02 -4.58 6.62
CA LEU A 120 -2.36 -5.17 6.60
C LEU A 120 -3.11 -4.88 7.90
N ASN A 121 -2.48 -5.08 9.06
CA ASN A 121 -3.09 -4.82 10.36
C ASN A 121 -3.43 -3.34 10.53
N ALA A 122 -2.55 -2.44 10.09
CA ALA A 122 -2.81 -0.99 10.12
C ALA A 122 -4.05 -0.61 9.28
N HIS A 123 -4.16 -1.11 8.05
CA HIS A 123 -5.33 -0.86 7.20
C HIS A 123 -6.60 -1.53 7.74
N GLN A 124 -6.52 -2.71 8.35
CA GLN A 124 -7.65 -3.35 9.02
C GLN A 124 -8.17 -2.51 10.19
N LEU A 125 -7.27 -1.94 11.00
CA LEU A 125 -7.65 -1.07 12.11
C LEU A 125 -8.32 0.23 11.59
N GLN A 126 -7.77 0.83 10.53
CA GLN A 126 -8.37 2.00 9.89
C GLN A 126 -9.76 1.69 9.33
N LEU A 127 -9.92 0.53 8.67
CA LEU A 127 -11.20 0.07 8.14
C LEU A 127 -12.23 -0.11 9.25
N LEU A 128 -11.85 -0.74 10.36
CA LEU A 128 -12.72 -0.93 11.51
C LEU A 128 -13.18 0.41 12.10
N ASN A 129 -12.25 1.36 12.24
CA ASN A 129 -12.58 2.71 12.69
C ASN A 129 -13.52 3.43 11.71
N ALA A 130 -13.28 3.33 10.41
CA ALA A 130 -14.12 3.94 9.38
C ALA A 130 -15.54 3.34 9.38
N LYS A 131 -15.67 2.02 9.53
CA LYS A 131 -16.97 1.33 9.66
C LYS A 131 -17.74 1.79 10.88
N LEU A 132 -17.07 1.91 12.03
CA LEU A 132 -17.68 2.39 13.27
C LEU A 132 -18.18 3.84 13.14
N LYS A 133 -17.39 4.72 12.51
CA LYS A 133 -17.82 6.09 12.24
C LYS A 133 -19.02 6.12 11.28
N LEU A 134 -18.99 5.36 10.19
CA LEU A 134 -20.12 5.26 9.26
C LEU A 134 -21.40 4.79 9.95
N GLU A 135 -21.30 3.78 10.82
CA GLU A 135 -22.45 3.28 11.58
C GLU A 135 -23.03 4.34 12.52
N ASN A 136 -22.18 5.09 13.22
CA ASN A 136 -22.63 6.18 14.08
C ASN A 136 -23.38 7.26 13.29
N GLU A 137 -22.87 7.67 12.13
CA GLU A 137 -23.55 8.63 11.26
C GLU A 137 -24.90 8.09 10.77
N GLN A 138 -24.97 6.82 10.40
CA GLN A 138 -26.23 6.18 10.00
C GLN A 138 -27.26 6.10 11.12
N ARG A 139 -26.82 5.95 12.39
CA ARG A 139 -27.71 5.98 13.56
C ARG A 139 -28.23 7.38 13.84
N LEU A 140 -27.39 8.41 13.71
CA LEU A 140 -27.79 9.81 13.90
C LEU A 140 -28.86 10.27 12.91
N VAL A 141 -28.86 9.75 11.69
CA VAL A 141 -29.89 10.07 10.67
C VAL A 141 -31.23 9.36 10.93
N LYS A 142 -31.22 8.25 11.68
CA LYS A 142 -32.42 7.43 11.94
C LYS A 142 -33.19 7.84 13.21
N ASN A 143 -32.59 8.63 14.09
CA ASN A 143 -33.18 9.14 15.33
C ASN A 143 -33.58 10.60 15.18
#